data_AF-A0A964KXM3-F1
#
_entry.id   AF-A0A964KXM3-F1
#
_cell.length_a   1.000
_cell.length_b   1.000
_cell.length_c   1.000
_cell.angle_alpha   90.00
_cell.angle_beta   90.00
_cell.angle_gamma   90.00
#
_symmetry.space_group_name_H-M   'P 1'
#
loop_
_entity.id
_entity.type
_entity.pdbx_description
1 polymer ?
#
loop_
_entity_poly.entity_id
_entity_poly.type
_entity_poly.pdbx_seq_one_letter_code
_entity_poly.pdbx_strand_id
1 'polypeptide(L)'
;MSLATTPALARLRGRLEAPPASRVFVHRGSCSSTVGTSRVIDTILTTLGARGSLAVEAACDGACWAAPAATVVRPTHRHRFAYLDRESIEALLACLDRVCDDAYAGSGARGLLARVGHLDGSIADALAQGAYAAFAHAVTRKPEEVIDAVQHASGAHLATARAWRLAERDRSQLLVVTAAGGDAGNLHLLEGDPHRLIEGILMTAHATGVTRAVIEVSPEASDARRTAGSAIAQARAAGLLDGSTLGGAGVEIEVRGSGADRAATESLSLDVEALCAVTTVYDEPPPPTRLLALSGAVSRPGLYEVPVDGVMAWSGVLAAAGANPQRVGALRLGGPSGRVIRSDAFEEPLELRDLSSAVVALSPDDFEREAAVR
;
A
#
# COMPACT_ATOMS: atom_id res chain seq x y z
N MET A 1 15.70 13.23 -2.94
CA MET A 1 16.52 13.37 -1.71
C MET A 1 15.61 13.06 -0.51
N SER A 2 16.08 12.45 0.60
CA SER A 2 15.18 12.20 1.75
C SER A 2 14.87 13.54 2.45
N LEU A 3 13.59 13.80 2.76
CA LEU A 3 13.16 15.00 3.47
C LEU A 3 13.95 15.19 4.77
N ALA A 4 14.40 16.42 5.02
CA ALA A 4 15.05 16.76 6.27
C ALA A 4 14.10 16.48 7.45
N THR A 5 14.57 15.70 8.43
CA THR A 5 13.76 15.35 9.60
C THR A 5 13.54 16.58 10.46
N THR A 6 12.28 16.96 10.70
CA THR A 6 11.95 18.09 11.57
C THR A 6 12.27 17.78 13.04
N PRO A 7 12.54 18.79 13.90
CA PRO A 7 12.79 18.57 15.32
C PRO A 7 11.65 17.84 16.04
N ALA A 8 10.39 18.08 15.64
CA ALA A 8 9.23 17.40 16.22
C ALA A 8 9.22 15.90 15.88
N LEU A 9 9.48 15.56 14.60
CA LEU A 9 9.57 14.17 14.17
C LEU A 9 10.76 13.44 14.80
N ALA A 10 11.90 14.11 14.96
CA ALA A 10 13.05 13.55 15.66
C ALA A 10 12.73 13.24 17.14
N ARG A 11 12.01 14.14 17.83
CA ARG A 11 11.57 13.90 19.21
C ARG A 11 10.59 12.74 19.32
N LEU A 12 9.63 12.61 18.39
CA LEU A 12 8.72 11.48 18.37
C LEU A 12 9.47 10.15 18.19
N ARG A 13 10.38 10.09 17.21
CA ARG A 13 11.24 8.91 16.99
C ARG A 13 12.04 8.54 18.25
N GLY A 14 12.61 9.53 18.94
CA GLY A 14 13.41 9.29 20.14
C GLY A 14 12.63 8.81 21.36
N ARG A 15 11.29 8.88 21.36
CA ARG A 15 10.43 8.39 22.45
C ARG A 15 10.06 6.91 22.30
N LEU A 16 10.30 6.33 21.13
CA LEU A 16 9.92 4.97 20.80
C LEU A 16 11.17 4.09 20.72
N GLU A 17 11.05 2.86 21.21
CA GLU A 17 12.11 1.88 21.05
C GLU A 17 12.20 1.47 19.58
N ALA A 18 13.39 1.62 18.99
CA ALA A 18 13.61 1.23 17.60
C ALA A 18 13.53 -0.30 17.48
N PRO A 19 12.88 -0.82 16.44
CA PRO A 19 12.82 -2.26 16.25
C PRO A 19 14.23 -2.84 15.99
N PRO A 20 14.49 -4.10 16.38
CA PRO A 20 15.79 -4.71 16.14
C PRO A 20 16.14 -4.81 14.65
N ALA A 21 17.42 -4.58 14.34
CA ALA A 21 17.92 -4.53 12.96
C ALA A 21 17.97 -5.90 12.26
N SER A 22 17.93 -6.99 13.02
CA SER A 22 17.87 -8.36 12.50
C SER A 22 16.57 -9.02 12.92
N ARG A 23 15.76 -9.43 11.95
CA ARG A 23 14.43 -10.02 12.18
C ARG A 23 13.93 -10.77 10.96
N VAL A 24 12.98 -11.68 11.18
CA VAL A 24 12.26 -12.38 10.12
C VAL A 24 10.85 -11.85 10.05
N PHE A 25 10.49 -11.24 8.92
CA PHE A 25 9.12 -10.85 8.62
C PHE A 25 8.42 -12.07 8.02
N VAL A 26 7.44 -12.65 8.70
CA VAL A 26 6.61 -13.71 8.14
C VAL A 26 5.33 -13.08 7.62
N HIS A 27 5.16 -13.03 6.30
CA HIS A 27 4.13 -12.23 5.66
C HIS A 27 2.76 -12.91 5.76
N ARG A 28 1.79 -12.17 6.30
CA ARG A 28 0.38 -12.53 6.31
C ARG A 28 -0.44 -11.38 5.71
N GLY A 29 -1.29 -11.74 4.76
CA GLY A 29 -2.34 -10.88 4.22
C GLY A 29 -3.54 -11.70 3.78
N SER A 30 -4.63 -11.02 3.39
CA SER A 30 -5.89 -11.67 3.05
C SER A 30 -5.71 -12.80 2.02
N CYS A 31 -4.89 -12.57 0.99
CA CYS A 31 -4.61 -13.56 -0.05
C CYS A 31 -3.97 -14.85 0.51
N SER A 32 -2.99 -14.72 1.41
CA SER A 32 -2.32 -15.87 2.06
C SER A 32 -3.27 -16.66 2.96
N SER A 33 -4.17 -15.95 3.65
CA SER A 33 -5.20 -16.55 4.50
C SER A 33 -6.22 -17.34 3.67
N THR A 34 -6.68 -16.78 2.54
CA THR A 34 -7.63 -17.44 1.63
C THR A 34 -7.11 -18.75 1.06
N VAL A 35 -5.80 -18.85 0.76
CA VAL A 35 -5.19 -20.10 0.26
C VAL A 35 -4.80 -21.08 1.38
N GLY A 36 -5.20 -20.82 2.63
CA GLY A 36 -5.08 -21.77 3.74
C GLY A 36 -3.69 -21.85 4.38
N THR A 37 -2.83 -20.84 4.18
CA THR A 37 -1.43 -20.88 4.64
C THR A 37 -1.25 -20.45 6.10
N SER A 38 -2.30 -20.00 6.78
CA SER A 38 -2.25 -19.48 8.15
C SER A 38 -1.58 -20.45 9.13
N ARG A 39 -1.88 -21.76 9.04
CA ARG A 39 -1.26 -22.79 9.91
C ARG A 39 0.25 -22.92 9.71
N VAL A 40 0.73 -22.76 8.48
CA VAL A 40 2.17 -22.80 8.16
C VAL A 40 2.84 -21.57 8.76
N ILE A 41 2.24 -20.39 8.57
CA ILE A 41 2.71 -19.12 9.14
C ILE A 41 2.79 -19.22 10.67
N ASP A 42 1.73 -19.70 11.33
CA ASP A 42 1.69 -19.87 12.80
C ASP A 42 2.80 -20.82 13.29
N THR A 43 3.04 -21.91 12.54
CA THR A 43 4.09 -22.87 12.86
C THR A 43 5.48 -22.22 12.74
N ILE A 44 5.73 -21.45 11.68
CA ILE A 44 7.00 -20.76 11.47
C ILE A 44 7.23 -19.74 12.59
N LEU A 45 6.25 -18.87 12.87
CA LEU A 45 6.34 -17.85 13.94
C LEU A 45 6.64 -18.50 15.30
N THR A 46 5.89 -19.54 15.66
CA THR A 46 6.07 -20.27 16.93
C THR A 46 7.45 -20.91 17.02
N THR A 47 7.92 -21.55 15.95
CA THR A 47 9.19 -22.29 15.95
C THR A 47 10.38 -21.33 16.00
N LEU A 48 10.35 -20.23 15.23
CA LEU A 48 11.39 -19.21 15.27
C LEU A 48 11.46 -18.53 16.64
N GLY A 49 10.31 -18.18 17.22
CA GLY A 49 10.22 -17.61 18.57
C GLY A 49 10.77 -18.54 19.64
N ALA A 50 10.43 -19.84 19.58
CA ALA A 50 10.95 -20.85 20.52
C ALA A 50 12.48 -21.04 20.42
N ARG A 51 13.08 -20.74 19.25
CA ARG A 51 14.53 -20.76 19.03
C ARG A 51 15.21 -19.42 19.32
N GLY A 52 14.51 -18.46 19.94
CA GLY A 52 15.05 -17.16 20.33
C GLY A 52 15.27 -16.19 19.17
N SER A 53 14.79 -16.51 17.96
CA SER A 53 14.84 -15.61 16.82
C SER A 53 13.68 -14.63 16.85
N LEU A 54 13.95 -13.37 16.50
CA LEU A 54 12.89 -12.37 16.35
C LEU A 54 12.15 -12.60 15.04
N ALA A 55 11.05 -13.34 15.10
CA ALA A 55 10.09 -13.46 14.02
C ALA A 55 8.87 -12.59 14.30
N VAL A 56 8.51 -11.76 13.33
CA VAL A 56 7.36 -10.88 13.43
C VAL A 56 6.35 -11.27 12.36
N GLU A 57 5.08 -11.39 12.77
CA GLU A 57 3.99 -11.43 11.81
C GLU A 57 3.96 -10.07 11.10
N ALA A 58 4.35 -10.09 9.84
CA ALA A 58 4.47 -8.91 9.01
C ALA A 58 3.28 -8.82 8.09
N ALA A 59 2.94 -7.59 7.73
CA ALA A 59 1.88 -7.33 6.79
C ALA A 59 2.17 -7.86 5.38
N CYS A 60 1.14 -7.76 4.53
CA CYS A 60 1.19 -8.03 3.10
C CYS A 60 2.43 -7.40 2.44
N ASP A 61 3.07 -8.15 1.53
CA ASP A 61 4.20 -7.70 0.72
C ASP A 61 3.83 -7.50 -0.77
N GLY A 62 2.55 -7.62 -1.11
CA GLY A 62 2.02 -7.48 -2.48
C GLY A 62 2.33 -8.66 -3.40
N ALA A 63 3.19 -9.60 -3.02
CA ALA A 63 3.57 -10.74 -3.86
C ALA A 63 2.69 -11.96 -3.58
N CYS A 64 1.40 -11.83 -3.89
CA CYS A 64 0.35 -12.82 -3.62
C CYS A 64 0.71 -14.23 -4.14
N TRP A 65 1.37 -14.31 -5.28
CA TRP A 65 1.85 -15.54 -5.90
C TRP A 65 2.81 -16.37 -5.06
N ALA A 66 3.49 -15.75 -4.10
CA ALA A 66 4.57 -16.36 -3.33
C ALA A 66 4.15 -16.81 -1.93
N ALA A 67 2.87 -16.65 -1.58
CA ALA A 67 2.38 -17.03 -0.26
C ALA A 67 2.48 -18.55 -0.02
N PRO A 68 2.86 -18.98 1.21
CA PRO A 68 3.33 -18.16 2.32
C PRO A 68 4.78 -17.72 2.09
N ALA A 69 5.10 -16.49 2.49
CA ALA A 69 6.40 -15.87 2.25
C ALA A 69 7.00 -15.31 3.55
N ALA A 70 8.31 -15.17 3.57
CA ALA A 70 9.01 -14.49 4.65
C ALA A 70 10.22 -13.74 4.13
N THR A 71 10.59 -12.65 4.81
CA THR A 71 11.78 -11.88 4.50
C THR A 71 12.69 -11.88 5.72
N VAL A 72 13.89 -12.44 5.57
CA VAL A 72 14.97 -12.31 6.55
C VAL A 72 15.66 -10.98 6.32
N VAL A 73 15.69 -10.14 7.35
CA VAL A 73 16.35 -8.84 7.33
C VAL A 73 17.48 -8.84 8.33
N ARG A 74 18.63 -8.34 7.88
CA ARG A 74 19.86 -8.13 8.64
C ARG A 74 20.40 -6.73 8.27
N PRO A 75 21.34 -6.14 9.03
CA PRO A 75 22.01 -4.94 8.59
C PRO A 75 22.53 -5.09 7.15
N THR A 76 22.16 -4.13 6.28
CA THR A 76 22.52 -4.07 4.86
C THR A 76 22.06 -5.24 3.98
N HIS A 77 21.24 -6.17 4.49
CA HIS A 77 20.89 -7.38 3.76
C HIS A 77 19.40 -7.74 3.94
N ARG A 78 18.78 -8.19 2.83
CA ARG A 78 17.41 -8.68 2.81
C ARG A 78 17.32 -9.88 1.89
N HIS A 79 16.75 -10.98 2.37
CA HIS A 79 16.49 -12.18 1.58
C HIS A 79 15.04 -12.60 1.73
N ARG A 80 14.33 -12.75 0.61
CA ARG A 80 12.92 -13.13 0.58
C ARG A 80 12.78 -14.58 0.16
N PHE A 81 12.01 -15.32 0.93
CA PHE A 81 11.61 -16.69 0.69
C PHE A 81 10.15 -16.72 0.23
N ALA A 82 9.86 -17.57 -0.73
CA ALA A 82 8.51 -17.81 -1.28
C ALA A 82 8.14 -19.28 -1.13
N TYR A 83 6.85 -19.59 -1.15
CA TYR A 83 6.32 -20.95 -1.09
C TYR A 83 6.79 -21.71 0.16
N LEU A 84 6.80 -21.04 1.30
CA LEU A 84 7.30 -21.61 2.54
C LEU A 84 6.50 -22.85 2.96
N ASP A 85 7.22 -23.79 3.53
CA ASP A 85 6.70 -24.97 4.18
C ASP A 85 7.40 -25.19 5.53
N ARG A 86 7.19 -26.36 6.13
CA ARG A 86 7.82 -26.71 7.41
C ARG A 86 9.34 -26.89 7.28
N GLU A 87 9.82 -27.36 6.14
CA GLU A 87 11.25 -27.61 5.88
C GLU A 87 12.01 -26.29 5.70
N SER A 88 11.31 -25.26 5.21
CA SER A 88 11.83 -23.91 5.00
C SER A 88 12.30 -23.22 6.31
N ILE A 89 11.88 -23.70 7.49
CA ILE A 89 12.29 -23.13 8.79
C ILE A 89 13.81 -23.16 8.96
N GLU A 90 14.45 -24.28 8.61
CA GLU A 90 15.91 -24.40 8.75
C GLU A 90 16.65 -23.45 7.79
N ALA A 91 16.10 -23.22 6.59
CA ALA A 91 16.65 -22.25 5.64
C ALA A 91 16.53 -20.80 6.15
N LEU A 92 15.41 -20.45 6.81
CA LEU A 92 15.22 -19.14 7.43
C LEU A 92 16.24 -18.89 8.55
N LEU A 93 16.45 -19.90 9.41
CA LEU A 93 17.44 -19.83 10.50
C LEU A 93 18.86 -19.76 9.97
N ALA A 94 19.21 -20.61 9.00
CA ALA A 94 20.51 -20.55 8.33
C ALA A 94 20.77 -19.15 7.74
N CYS A 95 19.75 -18.54 7.13
CA CYS A 95 19.89 -17.21 6.56
C CYS A 95 20.03 -16.08 7.60
N LEU A 96 19.40 -16.21 8.78
CA LEU A 96 19.67 -15.32 9.92
C LEU A 96 21.15 -15.41 10.34
N ASP A 97 21.71 -16.61 10.33
CA ASP A 97 23.12 -16.92 10.64
C ASP A 97 24.07 -16.66 9.46
N ARG A 98 23.60 -15.98 8.40
CA ARG A 98 24.38 -15.61 7.20
C ARG A 98 24.81 -16.79 6.33
N VAL A 99 24.08 -17.89 6.40
CA VAL A 99 24.27 -19.10 5.60
C VAL A 99 23.14 -19.21 4.57
N CYS A 100 23.08 -18.22 3.67
CA CYS A 100 22.19 -18.19 2.50
C CYS A 100 22.87 -17.37 1.40
N ASP A 101 22.52 -17.62 0.14
CA ASP A 101 22.98 -16.76 -0.95
C ASP A 101 22.50 -15.33 -0.71
N ASP A 102 23.40 -14.37 -0.92
CA ASP A 102 23.07 -12.95 -0.82
C ASP A 102 22.27 -12.47 -2.06
N ALA A 103 21.14 -13.12 -2.34
CA ALA A 103 20.14 -12.59 -3.24
C ALA A 103 19.41 -11.45 -2.54
N TYR A 104 19.77 -10.21 -2.86
CA TYR A 104 19.08 -9.03 -2.36
C TYR A 104 17.64 -9.03 -2.89
N ALA A 105 16.70 -9.39 -2.02
CA ALA A 105 15.28 -9.20 -2.25
C ALA A 105 14.84 -7.85 -1.69
N GLY A 106 15.47 -6.77 -2.15
CA GLY A 106 14.74 -5.50 -2.13
C GLY A 106 13.65 -5.60 -3.18
N SER A 107 12.43 -5.19 -2.85
CA SER A 107 11.44 -4.93 -3.90
C SER A 107 11.97 -3.92 -4.93
N GLY A 108 13.02 -3.16 -4.58
CA GLY A 108 13.49 -2.01 -5.36
C GLY A 108 12.42 -0.92 -5.47
N ALA A 109 11.27 -1.12 -4.81
CA ALA A 109 10.09 -0.31 -4.99
C ALA A 109 10.35 1.06 -4.40
N ARG A 110 10.32 2.06 -5.27
CA ARG A 110 10.18 3.46 -4.92
C ARG A 110 8.70 3.81 -5.00
N GLY A 111 8.28 4.83 -4.27
CA GLY A 111 6.89 5.29 -4.28
C GLY A 111 5.99 4.56 -3.29
N LEU A 112 4.79 4.20 -3.71
CA LEU A 112 3.67 3.73 -2.89
C LEU A 112 3.97 2.42 -2.14
N LEU A 113 4.71 1.50 -2.74
CA LEU A 113 5.02 0.18 -2.17
C LEU A 113 6.34 0.13 -1.40
N ALA A 114 7.04 1.26 -1.26
CA ALA A 114 8.40 1.30 -0.69
C ALA A 114 8.53 0.72 0.74
N ARG A 115 7.44 0.70 1.53
CA ARG A 115 7.41 0.08 2.87
C ARG A 115 6.57 -1.20 2.96
N VAL A 116 5.80 -1.52 1.92
CA VAL A 116 4.93 -2.70 1.91
C VAL A 116 5.81 -3.96 1.96
N GLY A 117 5.46 -4.91 2.83
CA GLY A 117 6.28 -6.08 3.13
C GLY A 117 7.57 -5.79 3.90
N HIS A 118 7.74 -4.58 4.43
CA HIS A 118 8.95 -4.18 5.17
C HIS A 118 8.64 -3.71 6.59
N LEU A 119 7.36 -3.66 6.97
CA LEU A 119 6.89 -3.19 8.26
C LEU A 119 6.47 -4.36 9.17
N ASP A 120 6.75 -4.21 10.46
CA ASP A 120 6.31 -5.13 11.51
C ASP A 120 4.92 -4.79 12.09
N GLY A 121 4.25 -3.77 11.53
CA GLY A 121 2.95 -3.28 11.98
C GLY A 121 3.00 -2.30 13.15
N SER A 122 4.19 -1.96 13.67
CA SER A 122 4.38 -0.94 14.68
C SER A 122 4.66 0.44 14.08
N ILE A 123 4.20 1.48 14.78
CA ILE A 123 4.47 2.88 14.46
C ILE A 123 5.96 3.20 14.59
N ALA A 124 6.67 2.53 15.50
CA ALA A 124 8.11 2.70 15.68
C ALA A 124 8.87 2.29 14.40
N ASP A 125 8.52 1.15 13.82
CA ASP A 125 9.10 0.69 12.56
C ASP A 125 8.69 1.57 11.37
N ALA A 126 7.42 1.96 11.30
CA ALA A 126 6.94 2.88 10.28
C ALA A 126 7.71 4.21 10.30
N LEU A 127 7.89 4.80 11.49
CA LEU A 127 8.66 6.03 11.68
C LEU A 127 10.14 5.86 11.34
N ALA A 128 10.75 4.72 11.70
CA ALA A 128 12.13 4.37 11.36
C ALA A 128 12.33 4.29 9.84
N GLN A 129 11.29 3.87 9.11
CA GLN A 129 11.26 3.80 7.65
C GLN A 129 10.68 5.05 6.97
N GLY A 130 10.60 6.17 7.69
CA GLY A 130 10.28 7.47 7.09
C GLY A 130 8.80 7.85 7.06
N ALA A 131 7.89 7.08 7.67
CA ALA A 131 6.50 7.50 7.82
C ALA A 131 6.41 8.83 8.59
N TYR A 132 5.37 9.61 8.29
CA TYR A 132 5.08 10.93 8.85
C TYR A 132 6.07 12.04 8.49
N ALA A 133 7.06 11.79 7.64
CA ALA A 133 8.00 12.80 7.18
C ALA A 133 7.33 13.84 6.27
N ALA A 134 6.44 13.42 5.38
CA ALA A 134 5.73 14.33 4.49
C ALA A 134 4.73 15.18 5.27
N PHE A 135 4.00 14.60 6.22
CA PHE A 135 3.11 15.37 7.09
C PHE A 135 3.88 16.35 7.99
N ALA A 136 4.98 15.92 8.60
CA ALA A 136 5.83 16.79 9.42
C ALA A 136 6.40 17.98 8.62
N HIS A 137 6.62 17.81 7.31
CA HIS A 137 7.00 18.90 6.42
C HIS A 137 5.79 19.77 6.05
N ALA A 138 4.68 19.16 5.65
CA ALA A 138 3.46 19.84 5.21
C ALA A 138 2.88 20.77 6.28
N VAL A 139 2.87 20.35 7.55
CA VAL A 139 2.32 21.13 8.67
C VAL A 139 3.09 22.43 8.94
N THR A 140 4.33 22.54 8.45
CA THR A 140 5.13 23.78 8.54
C THR A 140 4.84 24.78 7.42
N ARG A 141 4.00 24.38 6.45
CA ARG A 141 3.62 25.16 5.28
C ARG A 141 2.18 25.59 5.36
N LYS A 142 1.83 26.61 4.56
CA LYS A 142 0.43 27.01 4.43
C LYS A 142 -0.35 25.94 3.66
N PRO A 143 -1.65 25.72 3.97
CA PRO A 143 -2.48 24.76 3.25
C PRO A 143 -2.42 24.92 1.72
N GLU A 144 -2.41 26.16 1.22
CA GLU A 144 -2.37 26.46 -0.21
C GLU A 144 -1.06 25.98 -0.86
N GLU A 145 0.07 26.08 -0.16
CA GLU A 145 1.38 25.59 -0.65
C GLU A 145 1.42 24.06 -0.74
N VAL A 146 0.70 23.38 0.15
CA VAL A 146 0.58 21.91 0.14
C VAL A 146 -0.34 21.46 -0.99
N ILE A 147 -1.45 22.16 -1.21
CA ILE A 147 -2.37 21.92 -2.32
C ILE A 147 -1.66 22.14 -3.66
N ASP A 148 -0.90 23.22 -3.79
CA ASP A 148 -0.11 23.52 -4.99
C ASP A 148 0.93 22.42 -5.24
N ALA A 149 1.63 21.94 -4.21
CA ALA A 149 2.59 20.84 -4.37
C ALA A 149 1.92 19.56 -4.93
N VAL A 150 0.76 19.18 -4.38
CA VAL A 150 0.01 18.00 -4.85
C VAL A 150 -0.54 18.20 -6.27
N GLN A 151 -0.92 19.43 -6.63
CA GLN A 151 -1.40 19.75 -7.97
C GLN A 151 -0.31 19.65 -9.05
N HIS A 152 0.95 19.91 -8.72
CA HIS A 152 2.06 19.77 -9.66
C HIS A 152 2.56 18.33 -9.80
N ALA A 153 2.13 17.41 -8.93
CA ALA A 153 2.42 15.99 -9.04
C ALA A 153 1.47 15.29 -10.03
N SER A 154 1.87 14.13 -10.53
CA SER A 154 1.12 13.32 -11.50
C SER A 154 0.79 11.93 -10.95
N GLY A 155 0.18 11.06 -11.76
CA GLY A 155 -0.24 9.72 -11.32
C GLY A 155 -1.34 9.75 -10.26
N ALA A 156 -1.20 8.93 -9.22
CA ALA A 156 -2.20 8.78 -8.14
C ALA A 156 -2.51 10.10 -7.37
N HIS A 157 -1.63 11.11 -7.44
CA HIS A 157 -1.85 12.42 -6.80
C HIS A 157 -3.02 13.22 -7.40
N LEU A 158 -3.34 13.01 -8.69
CA LEU A 158 -4.27 13.87 -9.43
C LEU A 158 -5.71 13.83 -8.89
N ALA A 159 -6.14 12.69 -8.35
CA ALA A 159 -7.46 12.58 -7.72
C ALA A 159 -7.56 13.50 -6.50
N THR A 160 -6.53 13.47 -5.64
CA THR A 160 -6.44 14.30 -4.44
C THR A 160 -6.33 15.79 -4.79
N ALA A 161 -5.50 16.16 -5.77
CA ALA A 161 -5.36 17.54 -6.23
C ALA A 161 -6.72 18.14 -6.65
N ARG A 162 -7.50 17.41 -7.45
CA ARG A 162 -8.82 17.85 -7.92
C ARG A 162 -9.81 17.96 -6.76
N ALA A 163 -9.82 16.99 -5.86
CA ALA A 163 -10.76 16.96 -4.74
C ALA A 163 -10.47 18.07 -3.71
N TRP A 164 -9.20 18.33 -3.38
CA TRP A 164 -8.81 19.42 -2.49
C TRP A 164 -9.19 20.79 -3.06
N ARG A 165 -8.98 21.03 -4.36
CA ARG A 165 -9.40 22.28 -5.03
C ARG A 165 -10.91 22.50 -5.02
N LEU A 166 -11.69 21.43 -5.07
CA LEU A 166 -13.14 21.54 -4.95
C LEU A 166 -13.54 21.88 -3.51
N ALA A 167 -12.90 21.25 -2.53
CA ALA A 167 -13.12 21.50 -1.10
C ALA A 167 -12.65 22.90 -0.63
N GLU A 168 -11.70 23.54 -1.33
CA GLU A 168 -11.34 24.96 -1.07
C GLU A 168 -12.56 25.90 -1.21
N ARG A 169 -13.52 25.53 -2.07
CA ARG A 169 -14.71 26.35 -2.34
C ARG A 169 -15.84 26.09 -1.34
N ASP A 170 -15.86 24.91 -0.73
CA ASP A 170 -16.87 24.48 0.22
C ASP A 170 -16.25 23.55 1.27
N ARG A 171 -16.04 24.10 2.48
CA ARG A 171 -15.28 23.42 3.54
C ARG A 171 -16.04 22.20 4.07
N SER A 172 -15.73 21.03 3.52
CA SER A 172 -16.21 19.75 4.03
C SER A 172 -15.70 19.50 5.45
N GLN A 173 -16.57 19.02 6.33
CA GLN A 173 -16.16 18.60 7.69
C GLN A 173 -15.69 17.14 7.73
N LEU A 174 -16.10 16.34 6.75
CA LEU A 174 -15.91 14.89 6.69
C LEU A 174 -15.12 14.48 5.44
N LEU A 175 -14.09 13.66 5.65
CA LEU A 175 -13.41 12.88 4.61
C LEU A 175 -13.93 11.44 4.62
N VAL A 176 -14.46 10.97 3.49
CA VAL A 176 -14.81 9.56 3.28
C VAL A 176 -13.69 8.91 2.45
N VAL A 177 -12.95 8.02 3.10
CA VAL A 177 -11.88 7.24 2.49
C VAL A 177 -12.44 5.91 2.00
N THR A 178 -12.45 5.68 0.69
CA THR A 178 -12.97 4.45 0.11
C THR A 178 -11.87 3.42 -0.11
N ALA A 179 -12.01 2.26 0.54
CA ALA A 179 -11.33 1.03 0.14
C ALA A 179 -12.26 0.10 -0.65
N ALA A 180 -13.43 0.61 -1.06
CA ALA A 180 -14.50 -0.12 -1.71
C ALA A 180 -14.52 0.16 -3.22
N GLY A 181 -14.40 -0.89 -4.04
CA GLY A 181 -14.48 -0.77 -5.50
C GLY A 181 -14.01 -1.99 -6.31
N GLY A 182 -13.78 -3.14 -5.68
CA GLY A 182 -13.08 -4.25 -6.34
C GLY A 182 -11.58 -4.00 -6.53
N ASP A 183 -11.07 -2.90 -5.96
CA ASP A 183 -9.67 -2.50 -5.97
C ASP A 183 -8.89 -3.23 -4.88
N ALA A 184 -8.32 -4.38 -5.24
CA ALA A 184 -7.45 -5.13 -4.34
C ALA A 184 -6.19 -4.35 -3.94
N GLY A 185 -5.75 -3.34 -4.70
CA GLY A 185 -4.59 -2.52 -4.38
C GLY A 185 -4.76 -1.70 -3.11
N ASN A 186 -5.95 -1.12 -2.91
CA ASN A 186 -6.28 -0.40 -1.68
C ASN A 186 -6.24 -1.30 -0.43
N LEU A 187 -6.70 -2.55 -0.55
CA LEU A 187 -6.64 -3.53 0.54
C LEU A 187 -5.19 -3.89 0.88
N HIS A 188 -4.34 -4.09 -0.14
CA HIS A 188 -2.93 -4.35 0.07
C HIS A 188 -2.19 -3.18 0.75
N LEU A 189 -2.55 -1.92 0.44
CA LEU A 189 -1.99 -0.76 1.14
C LEU A 189 -2.46 -0.69 2.60
N LEU A 190 -3.75 -0.94 2.86
CA LEU A 190 -4.29 -0.98 4.22
C LEU A 190 -3.67 -2.09 5.07
N GLU A 191 -3.44 -3.26 4.48
CA GLU A 191 -2.77 -4.36 5.15
C GLU A 191 -1.29 -4.06 5.33
N GLY A 192 -0.61 -3.59 4.27
CA GLY A 192 0.83 -3.42 4.14
C GLY A 192 1.44 -2.23 4.88
N ASP A 193 0.81 -1.06 4.80
CA ASP A 193 1.33 0.21 5.32
C ASP A 193 0.17 1.17 5.72
N PRO A 194 -0.63 0.82 6.74
CA PRO A 194 -1.76 1.63 7.19
C PRO A 194 -1.33 3.02 7.72
N HIS A 195 -0.09 3.16 8.20
CA HIS A 195 0.43 4.44 8.67
C HIS A 195 0.60 5.45 7.53
N ARG A 196 0.86 5.00 6.29
CA ARG A 196 0.87 5.86 5.11
C ARG A 196 -0.49 6.47 4.83
N LEU A 197 -1.56 5.68 4.96
CA LEU A 197 -2.91 6.19 4.80
C LEU A 197 -3.21 7.25 5.87
N ILE A 198 -2.87 6.98 7.13
CA ILE A 198 -3.08 7.93 8.22
C ILE A 198 -2.31 9.24 7.96
N GLU A 199 -1.07 9.15 7.50
CA GLU A 199 -0.28 10.32 7.09
C GLU A 199 -0.98 11.13 5.98
N GLY A 200 -1.52 10.45 4.96
CA GLY A 200 -2.31 11.09 3.90
C GLY A 200 -3.60 11.75 4.38
N ILE A 201 -4.29 11.14 5.34
CA ILE A 201 -5.48 11.71 6.01
C ILE A 201 -5.10 12.99 6.77
N LEU A 202 -4.01 12.97 7.53
CA LEU A 202 -3.51 14.14 8.27
C LEU A 202 -3.10 15.28 7.33
N MET A 203 -2.43 14.95 6.21
CA MET A 203 -2.12 15.94 5.16
C MET A 203 -3.38 16.52 4.53
N THR A 204 -4.40 15.70 4.28
CA THR A 204 -5.70 16.16 3.77
C THR A 204 -6.39 17.08 4.77
N ALA A 205 -6.39 16.75 6.06
CA ALA A 205 -6.93 17.60 7.10
C ALA A 205 -6.23 18.95 7.19
N HIS A 206 -4.91 18.97 7.07
CA HIS A 206 -4.13 20.22 7.00
C HIS A 206 -4.48 21.05 5.77
N ALA A 207 -4.64 20.42 4.61
CA ALA A 207 -4.93 21.09 3.35
C ALA A 207 -6.38 21.64 3.29
N THR A 208 -7.37 20.87 3.73
CA THR A 208 -8.79 21.17 3.48
C THR A 208 -9.56 21.59 4.73
N GLY A 209 -9.03 21.31 5.92
CA GLY A 209 -9.70 21.58 7.20
C GLY A 209 -10.71 20.52 7.64
N VAL A 210 -10.74 19.34 7.01
CA VAL A 210 -11.55 18.22 7.51
C VAL A 210 -11.11 17.83 8.92
N THR A 211 -12.08 17.57 9.80
CA THR A 211 -11.82 17.22 11.22
C THR A 211 -12.23 15.79 11.55
N ARG A 212 -12.95 15.14 10.64
CA ARG A 212 -13.38 13.75 10.77
C ARG A 212 -13.08 12.99 9.48
N ALA A 213 -12.61 11.76 9.62
CA ALA A 213 -12.34 10.85 8.51
C ALA A 213 -12.97 9.47 8.79
N VAL A 214 -13.70 8.94 7.82
CA VAL A 214 -14.25 7.60 7.86
C VAL A 214 -13.56 6.76 6.79
N ILE A 215 -12.95 5.65 7.19
CA ILE A 215 -12.38 4.67 6.28
C ILE A 215 -13.41 3.57 6.05
N GLU A 216 -13.99 3.55 4.86
CA GLU A 216 -14.95 2.54 4.43
C GLU A 216 -14.22 1.30 3.90
N VAL A 217 -14.29 0.22 4.68
CA VAL A 217 -13.68 -1.07 4.34
C VAL A 217 -14.75 -2.14 4.45
N SER A 218 -14.83 -3.02 3.44
CA SER A 218 -15.80 -4.11 3.44
C SER A 218 -15.65 -4.97 4.72
N PRO A 219 -16.76 -5.38 5.36
CA PRO A 219 -16.71 -6.22 6.55
C PRO A 219 -15.93 -7.53 6.36
N GLU A 220 -15.90 -8.05 5.14
CA GLU A 220 -15.20 -9.28 4.76
C GLU A 220 -13.67 -9.11 4.75
N ALA A 221 -13.16 -7.89 4.55
CA ALA A 221 -11.73 -7.57 4.57
C ALA A 221 -11.19 -7.41 6.02
N SER A 222 -11.34 -8.46 6.81
CA SER A 222 -11.02 -8.48 8.24
C SER A 222 -9.57 -8.15 8.58
N ASP A 223 -8.61 -8.58 7.76
CA ASP A 223 -7.17 -8.28 7.94
C ASP A 223 -6.90 -6.77 7.77
N ALA A 224 -7.41 -6.17 6.69
CA ALA A 224 -7.30 -4.73 6.45
C ALA A 224 -7.94 -3.90 7.57
N ARG A 225 -9.14 -4.28 8.04
CA ARG A 225 -9.84 -3.60 9.16
C ARG A 225 -9.03 -3.67 10.46
N ARG A 226 -8.47 -4.85 10.77
CA ARG A 226 -7.65 -5.07 11.98
C ARG A 226 -6.38 -4.22 11.94
N THR A 227 -5.66 -4.25 10.82
CA THR A 227 -4.40 -3.51 10.66
C THR A 227 -4.62 -2.00 10.68
N ALA A 228 -5.66 -1.50 10.00
CA ALA A 228 -6.05 -0.10 10.06
C ALA A 228 -6.43 0.34 11.49
N GLY A 229 -7.25 -0.45 12.19
CA GLY A 229 -7.66 -0.17 13.57
C GLY A 229 -6.46 -0.11 14.53
N SER A 230 -5.51 -1.03 14.41
CA SER A 230 -4.27 -1.04 15.19
C SER A 230 -3.44 0.23 14.93
N ALA A 231 -3.21 0.57 13.66
CA ALA A 231 -2.42 1.74 13.29
C ALA A 231 -3.07 3.07 13.76
N ILE A 232 -4.41 3.18 13.71
CA ILE A 232 -5.15 4.32 14.25
C ILE A 232 -4.94 4.44 15.76
N ALA A 233 -5.04 3.33 16.50
CA ALA A 233 -4.81 3.33 17.94
C ALA A 233 -3.37 3.76 18.28
N GLN A 234 -2.37 3.26 17.54
CA GLN A 234 -0.97 3.64 17.69
C GLN A 234 -0.73 5.12 17.38
N ALA A 235 -1.29 5.63 16.28
CA ALA A 235 -1.18 7.05 15.90
C ALA A 235 -1.85 7.98 16.92
N ARG A 236 -2.99 7.57 17.49
CA ARG A 236 -3.66 8.28 18.58
C ARG A 236 -2.78 8.32 19.83
N ALA A 237 -2.23 7.19 20.25
CA ALA A 237 -1.35 7.10 21.41
C ALA A 237 -0.05 7.92 21.24
N ALA A 238 0.42 8.06 20.01
CA ALA A 238 1.57 8.87 19.65
C ALA A 238 1.26 10.37 19.53
N GLY A 239 0.02 10.82 19.80
CA GLY A 239 -0.36 12.24 19.72
C GLY A 239 -0.31 12.81 18.29
N LEU A 240 -0.46 11.95 17.28
CA LEU A 240 -0.50 12.38 15.88
C LEU A 240 -1.90 12.85 15.47
N LEU A 241 -2.95 12.23 16.01
CA LEU A 241 -4.33 12.51 15.62
C LEU A 241 -4.93 13.73 16.35
N ASP A 242 -4.32 14.21 17.42
CA ASP A 242 -4.76 15.41 18.17
C ASP A 242 -3.84 16.63 17.94
N GLY A 243 -2.82 16.48 17.10
CA GLY A 243 -1.85 17.53 16.79
C GLY A 243 -0.82 17.80 17.91
N SER A 244 -0.86 17.09 19.04
CA SER A 244 0.01 17.36 20.19
C SER A 244 1.49 17.07 19.93
N THR A 245 1.81 16.22 18.94
CA THR A 245 3.19 15.79 18.66
C THR A 245 3.83 16.47 17.45
N LEU A 246 3.14 16.52 16.31
CA LEU A 246 3.66 17.12 15.07
C LEU A 246 3.03 18.48 14.73
N GLY A 247 2.02 18.92 15.49
CA GLY A 247 1.19 20.07 15.14
C GLY A 247 0.04 19.68 14.21
N GLY A 248 -0.67 20.70 13.69
CA GLY A 248 -1.85 20.52 12.84
C GLY A 248 -3.16 20.47 13.64
N ALA A 249 -4.28 20.47 12.93
CA ALA A 249 -5.59 20.29 13.54
C ALA A 249 -5.82 18.82 13.91
N GLY A 250 -6.60 18.58 14.97
CA GLY A 250 -6.99 17.22 15.36
C GLY A 250 -7.96 16.60 14.35
N VAL A 251 -7.81 15.30 14.10
CA VAL A 251 -8.63 14.51 13.18
C VAL A 251 -9.14 13.26 13.88
N GLU A 252 -10.45 13.10 13.95
CA GLU A 252 -11.07 11.85 14.36
C GLU A 252 -11.09 10.87 13.19
N ILE A 253 -10.58 9.65 13.38
CA ILE A 253 -10.57 8.60 12.36
C ILE A 253 -11.34 7.37 12.85
N GLU A 254 -12.29 6.92 12.04
CA GLU A 254 -13.10 5.72 12.27
C GLU A 254 -13.02 4.75 11.08
N VAL A 255 -13.16 3.44 11.33
CA VAL A 255 -13.27 2.41 10.28
C VAL A 255 -14.69 1.85 10.26
N ARG A 256 -15.39 1.99 9.13
CA ARG A 256 -16.79 1.57 8.94
C ARG A 256 -16.94 0.57 7.80
N GLY A 257 -18.10 -0.07 7.71
CA GLY A 257 -18.45 -0.94 6.57
C GLY A 257 -18.70 -0.12 5.31
N SER A 258 -18.49 -0.70 4.13
CA SER A 258 -18.70 -0.03 2.84
C SER A 258 -20.12 0.51 2.66
N GLY A 259 -20.25 1.72 2.11
CA GLY A 259 -21.56 2.31 1.79
C GLY A 259 -22.32 2.86 3.00
N ALA A 260 -21.66 3.01 4.15
CA ALA A 260 -22.24 3.61 5.34
C ALA A 260 -22.50 5.11 5.18
N ASP A 261 -21.66 5.83 4.42
CA ASP A 261 -21.67 7.30 4.38
C ASP A 261 -21.78 7.89 2.94
N ARG A 262 -22.20 7.09 1.94
CA ARG A 262 -22.41 7.52 0.53
C ARG A 262 -23.45 8.63 0.31
N ALA A 263 -24.12 9.09 1.37
CA ALA A 263 -25.26 10.01 1.30
C ALA A 263 -24.95 11.44 1.78
N ALA A 264 -23.74 11.75 2.23
CA ALA A 264 -23.41 13.11 2.68
C ALA A 264 -22.98 13.99 1.50
N THR A 265 -23.88 14.88 1.06
CA THR A 265 -23.63 15.91 0.02
C THR A 265 -22.51 16.91 0.38
N GLU A 266 -22.01 16.89 1.62
CA GLU A 266 -20.97 17.79 2.16
C GLU A 266 -19.67 17.04 2.54
N SER A 267 -19.39 15.90 1.89
CA SER A 267 -18.20 15.08 2.15
C SER A 267 -17.16 15.17 1.04
N LEU A 268 -15.88 15.21 1.44
CA LEU A 268 -14.76 15.00 0.54
C LEU A 268 -14.55 13.48 0.41
N SER A 269 -14.49 12.93 -0.81
CA SER A 269 -14.26 11.50 -1.02
C SER A 269 -12.98 11.23 -1.80
N LEU A 270 -12.14 10.35 -1.26
CA LEU A 270 -10.87 9.92 -1.84
C LEU A 270 -10.68 8.43 -1.58
N ASP A 271 -9.93 7.72 -2.43
CA ASP A 271 -9.55 6.34 -2.17
C ASP A 271 -8.25 6.25 -1.35
N VAL A 272 -7.91 5.04 -0.91
CA VAL A 272 -6.70 4.78 -0.11
C VAL A 272 -5.43 5.12 -0.89
N GLU A 273 -5.34 4.72 -2.17
CA GLU A 273 -4.17 4.98 -3.01
C GLU A 273 -3.88 6.47 -3.16
N ALA A 274 -4.90 7.29 -3.43
CA ALA A 274 -4.76 8.74 -3.62
C ALA A 274 -4.27 9.45 -2.36
N LEU A 275 -4.71 9.01 -1.17
CA LEU A 275 -4.22 9.51 0.11
C LEU A 275 -2.80 9.04 0.41
N CYS A 276 -2.46 7.78 0.10
CA CYS A 276 -1.10 7.30 0.24
C CYS A 276 -0.14 8.04 -0.72
N ALA A 277 -0.60 8.40 -1.92
CA ALA A 277 0.20 9.10 -2.92
C ALA A 277 0.64 10.48 -2.42
N VAL A 278 -0.23 11.26 -1.76
CA VAL A 278 0.18 12.59 -1.29
C VAL A 278 1.34 12.57 -0.29
N THR A 279 1.61 11.44 0.36
CA THR A 279 2.80 11.28 1.23
C THR A 279 4.12 11.25 0.45
N THR A 280 4.07 11.08 -0.87
CA THR A 280 5.23 11.04 -1.77
C THR A 280 5.41 12.36 -2.56
N VAL A 281 4.56 13.36 -2.30
CA VAL A 281 4.55 14.64 -3.05
C VAL A 281 5.85 15.45 -2.94
N TYR A 282 6.65 15.18 -1.91
CA TYR A 282 7.94 15.84 -1.73
C TYR A 282 9.14 14.95 -2.07
N ASP A 283 8.90 13.78 -2.67
CA ASP A 283 9.95 13.03 -3.34
C ASP A 283 10.42 13.81 -4.58
N GLU A 284 11.66 13.57 -5.02
CA GLU A 284 12.26 14.35 -6.11
C GLU A 284 12.66 13.43 -7.28
N PRO A 285 11.90 13.44 -8.39
CA PRO A 285 10.53 13.98 -8.53
C PRO A 285 9.50 13.08 -7.82
N PRO A 286 8.27 13.57 -7.55
CA PRO A 286 7.19 12.74 -7.05
C PRO A 286 6.92 11.59 -8.03
N PRO A 287 6.74 10.35 -7.53
CA PRO A 287 6.58 9.19 -8.41
C PRO A 287 5.29 9.32 -9.24
N PRO A 288 5.37 9.29 -10.58
CA PRO A 288 4.20 9.33 -11.44
C PRO A 288 3.61 7.91 -11.56
N THR A 289 3.24 7.28 -10.44
CA THR A 289 2.90 5.86 -10.40
C THR A 289 1.43 5.61 -10.09
N ARG A 290 0.98 4.40 -10.41
CA ARG A 290 -0.30 3.80 -10.04
C ARG A 290 -0.10 2.37 -9.57
N LEU A 291 -1.01 1.89 -8.72
CA LEU A 291 -1.07 0.50 -8.31
C LEU A 291 -1.97 -0.32 -9.24
N LEU A 292 -1.48 -1.50 -9.61
CA LEU A 292 -2.21 -2.53 -10.33
C LEU A 292 -2.17 -3.83 -9.54
N ALA A 293 -3.31 -4.26 -9.03
CA ALA A 293 -3.55 -5.61 -8.53
C ALA A 293 -3.88 -6.53 -9.71
N LEU A 294 -2.87 -7.25 -10.17
CA LEU A 294 -2.93 -8.12 -11.34
C LEU A 294 -3.23 -9.57 -10.94
N SER A 295 -4.19 -10.18 -11.63
CA SER A 295 -4.65 -11.55 -11.40
C SER A 295 -4.99 -12.25 -12.73
N GLY A 296 -5.49 -13.49 -12.67
CA GLY A 296 -5.89 -14.27 -13.84
C GLY A 296 -4.73 -15.04 -14.46
N ALA A 297 -4.63 -15.04 -15.79
CA ALA A 297 -3.67 -15.80 -16.59
C ALA A 297 -2.22 -15.27 -16.52
N VAL A 298 -1.69 -15.13 -15.30
CA VAL A 298 -0.31 -14.72 -14.98
C VAL A 298 0.30 -15.70 -13.99
N SER A 299 1.61 -15.91 -14.05
CA SER A 299 2.30 -16.81 -13.12
C SER A 299 2.61 -16.15 -11.78
N ARG A 300 2.68 -14.81 -11.76
CA ARG A 300 2.94 -14.00 -10.57
C ARG A 300 1.79 -13.02 -10.31
N PRO A 301 0.59 -13.47 -9.93
CA PRO A 301 -0.46 -12.55 -9.47
C PRO A 301 -0.01 -11.76 -8.22
N GLY A 302 -0.44 -10.52 -8.11
CA GLY A 302 -0.05 -9.65 -7.00
C GLY A 302 -0.22 -8.17 -7.31
N LEU A 303 0.37 -7.35 -6.46
CA LEU A 303 0.36 -5.90 -6.55
C LEU A 303 1.62 -5.39 -7.24
N TYR A 304 1.42 -4.51 -8.21
CA TYR A 304 2.47 -3.89 -8.99
C TYR A 304 2.31 -2.37 -8.93
N GLU A 305 3.39 -1.68 -8.60
CA GLU A 305 3.46 -0.23 -8.79
C GLU A 305 4.08 0.03 -10.16
N VAL A 306 3.33 0.70 -11.03
CA VAL A 306 3.73 0.96 -12.42
C VAL A 306 3.83 2.46 -12.69
N PRO A 307 4.82 2.92 -13.45
CA PRO A 307 4.87 4.30 -13.90
C PRO A 307 3.79 4.55 -14.96
N VAL A 308 3.16 5.72 -14.89
CA VAL A 308 2.08 6.16 -15.79
C VAL A 308 2.45 7.45 -16.53
N ASP A 309 3.75 7.60 -16.79
CA ASP A 309 4.38 8.69 -17.55
C ASP A 309 4.58 8.34 -19.04
N GLY A 310 3.98 7.23 -19.50
CA GLY A 310 4.08 6.74 -20.87
C GLY A 310 5.32 5.91 -21.17
N VAL A 311 6.14 5.56 -20.17
CA VAL A 311 7.36 4.73 -20.37
C VAL A 311 7.05 3.24 -20.39
N MET A 312 6.06 2.78 -19.62
CA MET A 312 5.68 1.37 -19.51
C MET A 312 4.45 1.06 -20.36
N ALA A 313 4.43 -0.10 -21.01
CA ALA A 313 3.26 -0.65 -21.72
C ALA A 313 2.72 -1.90 -21.00
N TRP A 314 1.54 -2.39 -21.39
CA TRP A 314 0.92 -3.58 -20.81
C TRP A 314 1.78 -4.84 -20.97
N SER A 315 2.49 -4.96 -22.10
CA SER A 315 3.44 -6.06 -22.34
C SER A 315 4.52 -6.12 -21.26
N GLY A 316 5.03 -4.97 -20.82
CA GLY A 316 5.99 -4.84 -19.73
C GLY A 316 5.41 -5.26 -18.38
N VAL A 317 4.17 -4.85 -18.08
CA VAL A 317 3.46 -5.27 -16.84
C VAL A 317 3.25 -6.78 -16.81
N LEU A 318 2.78 -7.36 -17.92
CA LEU A 318 2.58 -8.80 -18.07
C LEU A 318 3.90 -9.57 -17.92
N ALA A 319 4.98 -9.07 -18.52
CA ALA A 319 6.30 -9.67 -18.39
C ALA A 319 6.81 -9.63 -16.94
N ALA A 320 6.62 -8.51 -16.22
CA ALA A 320 6.94 -8.41 -14.79
C ALA A 320 6.16 -9.43 -13.95
N ALA A 321 4.91 -9.71 -14.34
CA ALA A 321 4.06 -10.73 -13.75
C ALA A 321 4.32 -12.17 -14.26
N GLY A 322 5.41 -12.36 -15.01
CA GLY A 322 5.84 -13.67 -15.52
C GLY A 322 4.88 -14.28 -16.54
N ALA A 323 4.08 -13.46 -17.23
CA ALA A 323 3.27 -13.87 -18.36
C ALA A 323 4.01 -13.60 -19.68
N ASN A 324 3.75 -14.44 -20.68
CA ASN A 324 4.08 -14.11 -22.06
C ASN A 324 2.90 -13.31 -22.64
N PRO A 325 3.08 -12.03 -23.02
CA PRO A 325 1.99 -11.20 -23.55
C PRO A 325 1.27 -11.81 -24.75
N GLN A 326 1.96 -12.62 -25.57
CA GLN A 326 1.38 -13.29 -26.74
C GLN A 326 0.42 -14.44 -26.38
N ARG A 327 0.45 -14.90 -25.13
CA ARG A 327 -0.42 -15.99 -24.62
C ARG A 327 -1.56 -15.47 -23.76
N VAL A 328 -1.68 -14.15 -23.59
CA VAL A 328 -2.80 -13.50 -22.92
C VAL A 328 -3.74 -12.95 -23.99
N GLY A 329 -5.01 -13.34 -23.94
CA GLY A 329 -6.00 -12.94 -24.94
C GLY A 329 -6.47 -11.50 -24.76
N ALA A 330 -6.66 -11.09 -23.51
CA ALA A 330 -7.07 -9.74 -23.14
C ALA A 330 -6.75 -9.42 -21.68
N LEU A 331 -6.83 -8.14 -21.33
CA LEU A 331 -6.82 -7.63 -19.96
C LEU A 331 -8.17 -6.99 -19.65
N ARG A 332 -8.82 -7.38 -18.56
CA ARG A 332 -9.99 -6.68 -18.02
C ARG A 332 -9.55 -5.74 -16.90
N LEU A 333 -9.90 -4.47 -17.05
CA LEU A 333 -9.62 -3.42 -16.08
C LEU A 333 -10.85 -3.11 -15.24
N GLY A 334 -10.75 -3.30 -13.93
CA GLY A 334 -11.81 -3.13 -12.97
C GLY A 334 -12.65 -4.40 -12.77
N GLY A 335 -13.89 -4.21 -12.32
CA GLY A 335 -14.85 -5.29 -12.08
C GLY A 335 -15.41 -5.91 -13.36
N PRO A 336 -16.46 -6.76 -13.25
CA PRO A 336 -17.07 -7.45 -14.39
C PRO A 336 -17.60 -6.53 -15.50
N SER A 337 -17.99 -5.30 -15.16
CA SER A 337 -18.42 -4.25 -16.10
C SER A 337 -17.25 -3.40 -16.64
N GLY A 338 -16.02 -3.77 -16.29
CA GLY A 338 -14.80 -3.06 -16.62
C GLY A 338 -14.48 -3.03 -18.12
N ARG A 339 -13.52 -2.17 -18.47
CA ARG A 339 -12.97 -2.06 -19.82
C ARG A 339 -12.14 -3.30 -20.14
N VAL A 340 -12.15 -3.73 -21.40
CA VAL A 340 -11.29 -4.79 -21.90
C VAL A 340 -10.26 -4.21 -22.85
N ILE A 341 -8.99 -4.56 -22.65
CA ILE A 341 -7.86 -4.25 -23.53
C ILE A 341 -7.45 -5.54 -24.21
N ARG A 342 -7.45 -5.54 -25.54
CA ARG A 342 -7.07 -6.69 -26.35
C ARG A 342 -5.56 -6.71 -26.57
N SER A 343 -5.04 -7.88 -26.95
CA SER A 343 -3.61 -8.10 -27.11
C SER A 343 -2.93 -7.22 -28.16
N ASP A 344 -3.66 -6.68 -29.13
CA ASP A 344 -3.18 -5.73 -30.13
C ASP A 344 -2.83 -4.35 -29.54
N ALA A 345 -3.42 -3.99 -28.42
CA ALA A 345 -3.16 -2.75 -27.69
C ALA A 345 -2.12 -2.91 -26.55
N PHE A 346 -1.45 -4.05 -26.44
CA PHE A 346 -0.52 -4.27 -25.32
C PHE A 346 0.78 -3.47 -25.38
N GLU A 347 1.13 -2.95 -26.56
CA GLU A 347 2.27 -2.06 -26.74
C GLU A 347 1.90 -0.58 -26.60
N GLU A 348 0.62 -0.27 -26.39
CA GLU A 348 0.21 1.09 -26.06
C GLU A 348 0.75 1.48 -24.68
N PRO A 349 1.36 2.68 -24.55
CA PRO A 349 1.82 3.18 -23.26
C PRO A 349 0.69 3.26 -22.23
N LEU A 350 1.03 2.97 -20.98
CA LEU A 350 0.11 3.15 -19.85
C LEU A 350 -0.11 4.64 -19.59
N GLU A 351 -1.36 5.08 -19.71
CA GLU A 351 -1.79 6.43 -19.34
C GLU A 351 -2.79 6.38 -18.18
N LEU A 352 -2.76 7.38 -17.31
CA LEU A 352 -3.60 7.42 -16.09
C LEU A 352 -5.10 7.28 -16.38
N ARG A 353 -5.58 7.86 -17.48
CA ARG A 353 -7.01 7.84 -17.87
C ARG A 353 -7.53 6.43 -18.16
N ASP A 354 -6.63 5.48 -18.41
CA ASP A 354 -6.95 4.14 -18.85
C ASP A 354 -6.90 3.11 -17.71
N LEU A 355 -6.59 3.52 -16.47
CA LEU A 355 -6.23 2.58 -15.41
C LEU A 355 -7.29 2.41 -14.33
N SER A 356 -7.78 1.18 -14.21
CA SER A 356 -8.29 0.65 -12.96
C SER A 356 -7.18 -0.12 -12.25
N SER A 357 -7.16 0.00 -10.94
CA SER A 357 -6.26 -0.68 -10.04
C SER A 357 -6.51 -2.19 -9.95
N ALA A 358 -7.67 -2.70 -10.34
CA ALA A 358 -7.87 -4.15 -10.52
C ALA A 358 -7.66 -4.54 -11.97
N VAL A 359 -6.77 -5.51 -12.23
CA VAL A 359 -6.47 -6.00 -13.59
C VAL A 359 -6.56 -7.51 -13.60
N VAL A 360 -7.34 -8.06 -14.53
CA VAL A 360 -7.48 -9.50 -14.74
C VAL A 360 -6.95 -9.84 -16.13
N ALA A 361 -5.85 -10.60 -16.19
CA ALA A 361 -5.39 -11.20 -17.44
C ALA A 361 -6.28 -12.39 -17.79
N LEU A 362 -6.82 -12.38 -19.00
CA LEU A 362 -7.68 -13.44 -19.52
C LEU A 362 -6.90 -14.32 -20.48
N SER A 363 -7.02 -15.64 -20.34
CA SER A 363 -6.56 -16.55 -21.37
C SER A 363 -7.39 -16.34 -22.66
N PRO A 364 -6.91 -16.76 -23.85
CA PRO A 364 -7.71 -16.70 -25.07
C PRO A 364 -9.09 -17.35 -24.91
N ASP A 365 -9.14 -18.54 -24.31
CA ASP A 365 -10.40 -19.27 -24.07
C ASP A 365 -11.34 -18.54 -23.12
N ASP A 366 -10.81 -17.94 -22.05
CA ASP A 366 -11.63 -17.19 -21.08
C ASP A 366 -12.15 -15.89 -21.68
N PHE A 367 -11.35 -15.24 -22.53
CA PHE A 367 -11.78 -14.07 -23.27
C PHE A 367 -12.89 -14.41 -24.28
N GLU A 368 -12.77 -15.50 -25.03
CA GLU A 368 -13.83 -15.96 -25.95
C GLU A 368 -15.12 -16.31 -25.19
N ARG A 369 -15.01 -16.96 -24.03
CA ARG A 369 -16.16 -17.24 -23.15
C ARG A 369 -16.84 -15.97 -22.65
N GLU A 370 -16.08 -14.97 -22.19
CA GLU A 370 -16.65 -13.69 -21.74
C GLU A 370 -17.28 -12.90 -22.89
N ALA A 371 -16.69 -12.95 -24.09
CA ALA A 371 -17.24 -12.31 -25.28
C ALA A 371 -18.54 -12.96 -25.76
N ALA A 372 -18.74 -14.27 -25.53
CA ALA A 372 -19.96 -14.97 -25.91
C ALA A 372 -21.17 -14.70 -24.99
N VAL A 373 -20.94 -14.14 -23.80
CA VAL A 373 -21.98 -13.85 -22.78
C VAL A 373 -22.46 -12.39 -22.82
N ARG A 374 -21.74 -11.52 -23.53
CA ARG A 374 -22.10 -10.11 -23.76
C ARG A 374 -22.74 -9.94 -25.13
#